data_AF-X1IWP7-F1
#
_entry.id   AF-X1IWP7-F1
#
_cell.length_a   1.000
_cell.length_b   1.000
_cell.length_c   1.000
_cell.angle_alpha   90.00
_cell.angle_beta   90.00
_cell.angle_gamma   90.00
#
_symmetry.space_group_name_H-M   'P 1'
#
loop_
_entity.id
_entity.type
_entity.pdbx_description
1 polymer ?
#
loop_
_entity_poly.entity_id
_entity_poly.type
_entity_poly.pdbx_seq_one_letter_code
_entity_poly.pdbx_strand_id
1 'polypeptide(L)'
;MKKIFYIILLTVLLTILFLVSSTLAQSSEIKILLDNKTLETVVPSIIENDRIFVSARNVIEALGGRITWFPALKLMTININSRTARLVIDDSSLEIDEKVIPLEMPARIIDNRVMIPLEVIKIIAEVDIKWENQTKTLFIYTIRPYLLKVRSYSHPDKTRVVIDLSEKTEFRADELINPDRIFIDIIGSIIKLEDTSMQIKIDDGVIKTVRAAQFNEEITR
;
A
#
# COMPACT_ATOMS: atom_id res chain seq x y z
N MET A 1 -33.09 37.73 52.14
CA MET A 1 -32.15 36.61 52.37
C MET A 1 -32.38 35.41 51.44
N LYS A 2 -33.61 34.90 51.27
CA LYS A 2 -33.89 33.75 50.37
C LYS A 2 -33.42 33.94 48.92
N LYS A 3 -33.58 35.15 48.33
CA LYS A 3 -33.12 35.45 46.96
C LYS A 3 -31.59 35.38 46.80
N ILE A 4 -30.84 35.81 47.81
CA ILE A 4 -29.36 35.76 47.81
C ILE A 4 -28.89 34.30 47.93
N PHE A 5 -29.59 33.48 48.71
CA PHE A 5 -29.32 32.05 48.83
C PHE A 5 -29.49 31.28 47.51
N TYR A 6 -30.56 31.56 46.75
CA TYR A 6 -30.77 30.93 45.43
C TYR A 6 -29.76 31.37 44.38
N ILE A 7 -29.28 32.63 44.43
CA ILE A 7 -28.23 33.11 43.53
C ILE A 7 -26.90 32.39 43.82
N ILE A 8 -26.53 32.21 45.10
CA ILE A 8 -25.32 31.47 45.48
C ILE A 8 -25.44 29.98 45.12
N LEU A 9 -26.62 29.38 45.29
CA LEU A 9 -26.84 27.98 44.92
C LEU A 9 -26.77 27.77 43.40
N LEU A 10 -27.29 28.71 42.62
CA LEU A 10 -27.24 28.65 41.16
C LEU A 10 -25.82 28.88 40.63
N THR A 11 -25.04 29.79 41.23
CA THR A 11 -23.64 30.00 40.83
C THR A 11 -22.75 28.82 41.19
N VAL A 12 -22.97 28.18 42.34
CA VAL A 12 -22.26 26.94 42.72
C VAL A 12 -22.63 25.77 41.80
N LEU A 13 -23.90 25.65 41.40
CA LEU A 13 -24.33 24.63 40.44
C LEU A 13 -23.74 24.87 39.04
N LEU A 14 -23.66 26.13 38.61
CA LEU A 14 -23.10 26.52 37.31
C LEU A 14 -21.57 26.33 37.25
N THR A 15 -20.86 26.56 38.36
CA THR A 15 -19.40 26.29 38.43
C THR A 15 -19.08 24.81 38.47
N ILE A 16 -19.92 23.98 39.10
CA ILE A 16 -19.76 22.51 39.07
C ILE A 16 -20.00 21.96 37.66
N LEU A 17 -20.95 22.52 36.90
CA LEU A 17 -21.20 22.17 35.50
C LEU A 17 -20.03 22.52 34.56
N PHE A 18 -19.21 23.52 34.89
CA PHE A 18 -18.02 23.87 34.11
C PHE A 18 -16.80 22.97 34.40
N LEU A 19 -16.75 22.30 35.55
CA LEU A 19 -15.62 21.43 35.93
C LEU A 19 -15.67 20.03 35.31
N VAL A 20 -16.82 19.61 34.75
CA VAL A 20 -17.02 18.25 34.20
C VAL A 20 -16.70 18.16 32.70
N SER A 21 -16.42 19.29 32.05
CA SER A 21 -16.08 19.33 30.61
C SER A 21 -14.58 19.16 30.35
N SER A 22 -13.93 18.19 31.00
CA SER A 22 -12.66 17.68 30.48
C SER A 22 -12.98 16.72 29.34
N THR A 23 -13.02 17.23 28.11
CA THR A 23 -12.98 16.38 26.93
C THR A 23 -11.70 15.56 27.01
N LEU A 24 -11.83 14.24 27.18
CA LEU A 24 -10.72 13.34 26.89
C LEU A 24 -10.42 13.54 25.40
N ALA A 25 -9.38 14.29 25.09
CA ALA A 25 -8.79 14.31 23.77
C ALA A 25 -8.24 12.90 23.54
N GLN A 26 -9.09 12.01 23.01
CA GLN A 26 -8.66 10.72 22.54
C GLN A 26 -7.75 11.00 21.35
N SER A 27 -6.44 10.95 21.58
CA SER A 27 -5.44 10.81 20.54
C SER A 27 -5.86 9.60 19.71
N SER A 28 -6.49 9.86 18.57
CA SER A 28 -6.87 8.81 17.64
C SER A 28 -5.63 8.52 16.83
N GLU A 29 -4.85 7.57 17.33
CA GLU A 29 -3.70 7.02 16.61
C GLU A 29 -4.14 6.59 15.20
N ILE A 30 -3.37 7.00 14.19
CA ILE A 30 -3.65 6.66 12.80
C ILE A 30 -3.36 5.16 12.62
N LYS A 31 -4.40 4.41 12.25
CA LYS A 31 -4.27 2.98 11.94
C LYS A 31 -3.79 2.82 10.50
N ILE A 32 -2.78 1.98 10.27
CA ILE A 32 -2.32 1.66 8.91
C ILE A 32 -2.73 0.23 8.57
N LEU A 33 -3.38 0.05 7.43
CA LEU A 33 -3.68 -1.25 6.83
C LEU A 33 -2.92 -1.37 5.50
N LEU A 34 -2.01 -2.34 5.42
CA LEU A 34 -1.33 -2.73 4.19
C LEU A 34 -2.00 -3.99 3.65
N ASP A 35 -2.59 -3.90 2.46
CA ASP A 35 -3.34 -5.01 1.84
C ASP A 35 -4.35 -5.66 2.79
N ASN A 36 -5.09 -4.81 3.51
CA ASN A 36 -6.07 -5.16 4.56
C ASN A 36 -5.51 -5.79 5.84
N LYS A 37 -4.18 -5.90 5.99
CA LYS A 37 -3.53 -6.37 7.22
C LYS A 37 -3.03 -5.17 8.04
N THR A 38 -3.22 -5.21 9.35
CA THR A 38 -2.69 -4.17 10.25
C THR A 38 -1.17 -4.11 10.17
N LEU A 39 -0.65 -2.91 9.90
CA LEU A 39 0.77 -2.61 9.96
C LEU A 39 1.07 -1.95 11.31
N GLU A 40 1.73 -2.72 12.18
CA GLU A 40 2.21 -2.21 13.47
C GLU A 40 3.33 -1.19 13.24
N THR A 41 3.21 -0.05 13.92
CA THR A 41 4.21 1.03 13.83
C THR A 41 4.93 1.20 15.16
N VAL A 42 6.23 1.50 15.09
CA VAL A 42 7.03 1.76 16.31
C VAL A 42 6.81 3.19 16.79
N VAL A 43 6.54 4.10 15.84
CA VAL A 43 6.22 5.51 16.11
C VAL A 43 4.91 5.83 15.41
N PRO A 44 3.93 6.41 16.13
CA PRO A 44 2.65 6.79 15.55
C PRO A 44 2.81 7.70 14.34
N SER A 45 1.95 7.50 13.34
CA SER A 45 1.83 8.44 12.23
C SER A 45 1.13 9.71 12.70
N ILE A 46 1.50 10.84 12.10
CA ILE A 46 1.03 12.16 12.54
C ILE A 46 0.34 12.90 11.39
N ILE A 47 -0.48 13.88 11.75
CA ILE A 47 -1.00 14.86 10.81
C ILE A 47 -0.35 16.20 11.14
N GLU A 48 0.35 16.78 10.18
CA GLU A 48 0.95 18.12 10.28
C GLU A 48 0.53 18.91 9.04
N ASN A 49 -0.03 20.11 9.21
CA ASN A 49 -0.47 20.98 8.12
C ASN A 49 -1.37 20.27 7.09
N ASP A 50 -2.36 19.51 7.57
CA ASP A 50 -3.29 18.73 6.72
C ASP A 50 -2.61 17.69 5.81
N ARG A 51 -1.40 17.24 6.19
CA ARG A 51 -0.68 16.15 5.52
C ARG A 51 -0.37 15.06 6.53
N ILE A 52 -0.58 13.82 6.12
CA ILE A 52 -0.26 12.64 6.92
C ILE A 52 1.21 12.31 6.68
N PHE A 53 1.94 12.14 7.78
CA PHE A 53 3.32 11.67 7.81
C PHE A 53 3.37 10.31 8.48
N VAL A 54 4.11 9.40 7.85
CA VAL A 54 4.26 8.03 8.34
C VAL A 54 5.74 7.68 8.44
N SER A 55 6.07 6.69 9.28
CA SER A 55 7.44 6.21 9.39
C SER A 55 7.88 5.57 8.08
N ALA A 56 8.92 6.13 7.46
CA ALA A 56 9.49 5.59 6.23
C ALA A 56 9.90 4.13 6.43
N ARG A 57 10.53 3.81 7.57
CA ARG A 57 10.97 2.45 7.87
C ARG A 57 9.81 1.46 7.91
N ASN A 58 8.78 1.75 8.71
CA ASN A 58 7.67 0.82 8.89
C ASN A 58 6.97 0.51 7.55
N VAL A 59 6.68 1.54 6.74
CA VAL A 59 5.94 1.35 5.49
C VAL A 59 6.80 0.72 4.40
N ILE A 60 8.05 1.16 4.25
CA ILE A 60 8.90 0.66 3.16
C ILE A 60 9.37 -0.77 3.40
N GLU A 61 9.75 -1.13 4.63
CA GLU A 61 10.11 -2.52 4.94
C GLU A 61 8.89 -3.45 4.80
N ALA A 62 7.69 -3.01 5.19
CA ALA A 62 6.46 -3.78 5.02
C ALA A 62 6.08 -3.98 3.54
N LEU A 63 6.44 -3.04 2.66
CA LEU A 63 6.31 -3.15 1.21
C LEU A 63 7.47 -3.93 0.56
N GLY A 64 8.34 -4.57 1.34
CA GLY A 64 9.48 -5.36 0.85
C GLY A 64 10.69 -4.52 0.40
N GLY A 65 10.66 -3.21 0.63
CA GLY A 65 11.76 -2.31 0.33
C GLY A 65 12.87 -2.34 1.38
N ARG A 66 14.02 -1.74 1.03
CA ARG A 66 15.19 -1.60 1.92
C ARG A 66 15.62 -0.15 2.01
N ILE A 67 16.01 0.26 3.22
CA ILE A 67 16.46 1.62 3.51
C ILE A 67 17.93 1.62 3.93
N THR A 68 18.69 2.55 3.37
CA THR A 68 20.01 2.95 3.85
C THR A 68 19.95 4.40 4.33
N TRP A 69 20.42 4.65 5.55
CA TRP A 69 20.45 5.99 6.15
C TRP A 69 21.88 6.49 6.28
N PHE A 70 22.16 7.67 5.73
CA PHE A 70 23.44 8.36 5.79
C PHE A 70 23.32 9.62 6.66
N PRO A 71 23.55 9.51 7.98
CA PRO A 71 23.27 10.60 8.92
C PRO A 71 24.07 11.88 8.65
N ALA A 72 25.35 11.75 8.26
CA ALA A 72 26.21 12.89 7.95
C ALA A 72 25.70 13.73 6.78
N LEU A 73 24.92 13.13 5.88
CA LEU A 73 24.34 13.77 4.71
C LEU A 73 22.84 14.08 4.88
N LYS A 74 22.25 13.69 6.02
CA LYS A 74 20.78 13.62 6.19
C LYS A 74 20.08 12.94 5.01
N LEU A 75 20.70 11.91 4.43
CA LEU A 75 20.23 11.27 3.20
C LEU A 75 19.65 9.89 3.51
N MET A 76 18.43 9.67 3.05
CA MET A 76 17.80 8.35 2.99
C MET A 76 17.82 7.83 1.56
N THR A 77 18.32 6.60 1.39
CA THR A 77 18.21 5.86 0.13
C THR A 77 17.25 4.70 0.31
N ILE A 78 16.31 4.55 -0.61
CA ILE A 78 15.27 3.53 -0.60
C ILE A 78 15.40 2.69 -1.87
N ASN A 79 15.44 1.37 -1.70
CA ASN A 79 15.40 0.41 -2.80
C ASN A 79 14.11 -0.39 -2.70
N ILE A 80 13.24 -0.31 -3.71
CA ILE A 80 11.93 -0.99 -3.73
C ILE A 80 11.52 -1.25 -5.18
N ASN A 81 10.99 -2.43 -5.50
CA ASN A 81 10.54 -2.80 -6.86
C ASN A 81 11.59 -2.52 -7.96
N SER A 82 12.87 -2.79 -7.67
CA SER A 82 14.02 -2.48 -8.56
C SER A 82 14.27 -0.99 -8.84
N ARG A 83 13.60 -0.10 -8.12
CA ARG A 83 13.75 1.36 -8.18
C ARG A 83 14.63 1.85 -7.05
N THR A 84 15.35 2.94 -7.30
CA THR A 84 16.17 3.60 -6.28
C THR A 84 15.68 5.03 -6.08
N ALA A 85 15.26 5.33 -4.87
CA ALA A 85 14.87 6.67 -4.43
C ALA A 85 15.87 7.25 -3.43
N ARG A 86 16.09 8.56 -3.51
CA ARG A 86 16.98 9.33 -2.64
C ARG A 86 16.23 10.54 -2.13
N LEU A 87 16.22 10.69 -0.80
CA LEU A 87 15.46 11.71 -0.09
C LEU A 87 16.39 12.37 0.93
N VAL A 88 16.64 13.67 0.76
CA VAL A 88 17.39 14.46 1.75
C VAL A 88 16.37 15.05 2.72
N ILE A 89 16.59 14.86 4.03
CA ILE A 89 15.68 15.37 5.05
C ILE A 89 15.70 16.91 5.06
N ASP A 90 14.53 17.51 5.25
CA ASP A 90 14.27 18.95 5.18
C ASP A 90 14.39 19.55 3.76
N ASP A 91 14.71 18.74 2.74
CA ASP A 91 14.72 19.15 1.34
C ASP A 91 13.37 18.81 0.68
N SER A 92 12.80 19.76 -0.06
CA SER A 92 11.50 19.62 -0.75
C SER A 92 11.64 18.94 -2.12
N SER A 93 12.53 17.95 -2.24
CA SER A 93 12.69 17.16 -3.45
C SER A 93 12.95 15.69 -3.16
N LEU A 94 12.50 14.86 -4.09
CA LEU A 94 12.71 13.43 -4.13
C LEU A 94 13.40 13.10 -5.45
N GLU A 95 14.53 12.43 -5.40
CA GLU A 95 15.17 11.86 -6.59
C GLU A 95 14.75 10.38 -6.70
N ILE A 96 14.22 9.96 -7.85
CA ILE A 96 13.88 8.57 -8.13
C ILE A 96 14.26 8.22 -9.56
N ASP A 97 15.00 7.13 -9.73
CA ASP A 97 15.48 6.66 -11.04
C ASP A 97 16.13 7.80 -11.85
N GLU A 98 17.01 8.56 -11.19
CA GLU A 98 17.74 9.74 -11.73
C GLU A 98 16.88 10.98 -12.05
N LYS A 99 15.57 10.94 -11.79
CA LYS A 99 14.66 12.08 -11.96
C LYS A 99 14.38 12.76 -10.64
N VAL A 100 14.49 14.09 -10.61
CA VAL A 100 14.10 14.92 -9.46
C VAL A 100 12.63 15.31 -9.56
N ILE A 101 11.89 15.08 -8.47
CA ILE A 101 10.48 15.39 -8.31
C ILE A 101 10.33 16.36 -7.13
N PRO A 102 9.72 17.55 -7.30
CA PRO A 102 9.44 18.45 -6.20
C PRO A 102 8.38 17.86 -5.27
N LEU A 103 8.56 18.07 -3.95
CA LEU A 103 7.61 17.68 -2.92
C LEU A 103 6.92 18.92 -2.35
N GLU A 104 5.64 18.78 -2.00
CA GLU A 104 4.93 19.87 -1.31
C GLU A 104 5.42 20.03 0.13
N MET A 105 5.77 18.91 0.77
CA MET A 105 6.37 18.91 2.10
C MET A 105 7.63 18.03 2.13
N PRO A 106 8.71 18.50 2.75
CA PRO A 106 9.91 17.69 2.89
C PRO A 106 9.70 16.56 3.91
N ALA A 107 10.50 15.51 3.79
CA ALA A 107 10.62 14.53 4.86
C ALA A 107 11.27 15.16 6.10
N ARG A 108 10.87 14.70 7.29
CA ARG A 108 11.32 15.25 8.57
C ARG A 108 11.85 14.16 9.48
N ILE A 109 12.64 14.54 10.48
CA ILE A 109 12.95 13.66 11.62
C ILE A 109 12.06 14.07 12.80
N ILE A 110 11.23 13.14 13.27
CA ILE A 110 10.31 13.33 14.40
C ILE A 110 10.49 12.13 15.32
N ASP A 111 10.69 12.38 16.62
CA ASP A 111 10.97 11.34 17.63
C ASP A 111 12.05 10.34 17.20
N ASN A 112 13.14 10.86 16.60
CA ASN A 112 14.26 10.08 16.10
C ASN A 112 13.87 9.03 15.03
N ARG A 113 12.83 9.34 14.23
CA ARG A 113 12.42 8.59 13.05
C ARG A 113 12.27 9.53 11.86
N VAL A 114 12.67 9.03 10.70
CA VAL A 114 12.36 9.71 9.44
C VAL A 114 10.90 9.47 9.10
N MET A 115 10.16 10.56 9.06
CA MET A 115 8.75 10.64 8.70
C MET A 115 8.65 11.21 7.30
N ILE A 116 7.91 10.50 6.43
CA ILE A 116 7.71 10.90 5.04
C ILE A 116 6.23 11.18 4.78
N PRO A 117 5.91 12.18 3.95
CA PRO A 117 4.54 12.41 3.53
C PRO A 117 4.06 11.25 2.65
N LEU A 118 2.75 10.97 2.68
CA LEU A 118 2.15 9.86 1.91
C LEU A 118 2.44 9.89 0.41
N GLU A 119 2.61 11.09 -0.17
CA GLU A 119 2.95 11.27 -1.58
C GLU A 119 4.25 10.58 -1.97
N VAL A 120 5.26 10.60 -1.08
CA VAL A 120 6.55 9.94 -1.32
C VAL A 120 6.33 8.45 -1.47
N ILE A 121 5.49 7.83 -0.62
CA ILE A 121 5.19 6.40 -0.69
C ILE A 121 4.51 6.04 -2.02
N LYS A 122 3.52 6.83 -2.46
CA LYS A 122 2.85 6.62 -3.75
C LYS A 122 3.85 6.64 -4.90
N ILE A 123 4.75 7.61 -4.90
CA ILE A 123 5.71 7.83 -5.99
C ILE A 123 6.74 6.69 -6.04
N ILE A 124 7.31 6.31 -4.89
CA ILE A 124 8.42 5.36 -4.85
C ILE A 124 7.98 3.90 -4.90
N ALA A 125 6.84 3.58 -4.29
CA ALA A 125 6.38 2.20 -4.15
C ALA A 125 5.25 1.83 -5.13
N GLU A 126 4.71 2.79 -5.88
CA GLU A 126 3.62 2.57 -6.85
C GLU A 126 2.42 1.86 -6.22
N VAL A 127 1.93 2.44 -5.11
CA VAL A 127 0.81 1.92 -4.32
C VAL A 127 -0.39 2.84 -4.39
N ASP A 128 -1.58 2.25 -4.26
CA ASP A 128 -2.80 2.99 -4.03
C ASP A 128 -2.96 3.31 -2.55
N ILE A 129 -3.34 4.55 -2.23
CA ILE A 129 -3.55 4.98 -0.85
C ILE A 129 -4.92 5.62 -0.71
N LYS A 130 -5.69 5.15 0.28
CA LYS A 130 -6.98 5.71 0.69
C LYS A 130 -6.95 6.11 2.15
N TRP A 131 -7.43 7.32 2.44
CA TRP A 131 -7.60 7.82 3.80
C TRP A 131 -9.08 7.75 4.20
N GLU A 132 -9.38 7.11 5.34
CA GLU A 132 -10.71 7.14 5.96
C GLU A 132 -10.66 8.00 7.22
N ASN A 133 -11.32 9.16 7.16
CA ASN A 133 -11.25 10.15 8.22
C ASN A 133 -12.07 9.77 9.46
N GLN A 134 -13.17 9.00 9.30
CA GLN A 134 -14.02 8.62 10.44
C GLN A 134 -13.31 7.64 11.38
N THR A 135 -12.61 6.67 10.82
CA THR A 135 -11.89 5.63 11.58
C THR A 135 -10.42 5.95 11.79
N LYS A 136 -9.94 7.07 11.23
CA LYS A 136 -8.52 7.46 11.17
C LYS A 136 -7.65 6.33 10.61
N THR A 137 -8.11 5.73 9.52
CA THR A 137 -7.46 4.58 8.89
C THR A 137 -6.83 4.96 7.56
N LEU A 138 -5.53 4.72 7.46
CA LEU A 138 -4.76 4.78 6.23
C LEU A 138 -4.73 3.39 5.60
N PHE A 139 -5.31 3.24 4.42
CA PHE A 139 -5.22 2.03 3.62
C PHE A 139 -4.14 2.21 2.55
N ILE A 140 -3.22 1.25 2.47
CA ILE A 140 -2.19 1.15 1.44
C ILE A 140 -2.42 -0.17 0.72
N TYR A 141 -2.54 -0.12 -0.60
CA TYR A 141 -2.77 -1.29 -1.45
C TYR A 141 -1.64 -1.44 -2.45
N THR A 142 -1.03 -2.62 -2.47
CA THR A 142 -0.07 -2.99 -3.50
C THR A 142 -0.79 -3.18 -4.83
N ILE A 143 -0.23 -2.62 -5.90
CA ILE A 143 -0.74 -2.84 -7.25
C ILE A 143 -0.20 -4.19 -7.74
N ARG A 144 -1.06 -5.21 -7.72
CA ARG A 144 -0.70 -6.56 -8.17
C ARG A 144 -1.31 -6.85 -9.53
N PRO A 145 -0.52 -7.27 -10.52
CA PRO A 145 -1.03 -7.75 -11.80
C PRO A 145 -2.08 -8.84 -11.59
N TYR A 146 -3.16 -8.78 -12.35
CA TYR A 146 -4.15 -9.85 -12.36
C TYR A 146 -4.58 -10.17 -13.79
N LEU A 147 -5.07 -11.39 -13.96
CA LEU A 147 -5.56 -11.87 -15.25
C LEU A 147 -6.86 -11.15 -15.63
N LEU A 148 -6.88 -10.51 -16.79
CA LEU A 148 -8.09 -9.90 -17.35
C LEU A 148 -8.86 -10.91 -18.20
N LYS A 149 -8.15 -11.58 -19.10
CA LYS A 149 -8.75 -12.48 -20.08
C LYS A 149 -7.71 -13.41 -20.68
N VAL A 150 -8.15 -14.60 -21.05
CA VAL A 150 -7.39 -15.51 -21.92
C VAL A 150 -8.12 -15.66 -23.23
N ARG A 151 -7.39 -15.55 -24.34
CA ARG A 151 -7.88 -15.71 -25.71
C ARG A 151 -7.08 -16.80 -26.42
N SER A 152 -7.71 -17.53 -27.32
CA SER A 152 -7.06 -18.57 -28.11
C SER A 152 -7.41 -18.44 -29.59
N TYR A 153 -6.43 -18.70 -30.44
CA TYR A 153 -6.57 -18.68 -31.90
C TYR A 153 -5.89 -19.91 -32.49
N SER A 154 -6.68 -20.85 -32.96
CA SER A 154 -6.20 -22.07 -33.62
C SER A 154 -5.91 -21.79 -35.10
N HIS A 155 -4.73 -22.17 -35.56
CA HIS A 155 -4.28 -22.08 -36.96
C HIS A 155 -3.80 -23.47 -37.41
N PRO A 156 -3.68 -23.72 -38.73
CA PRO A 156 -3.24 -25.03 -39.22
C PRO A 156 -1.86 -25.48 -38.71
N ASP A 157 -0.94 -24.54 -38.43
CA ASP A 157 0.44 -24.81 -38.01
C ASP A 157 0.70 -24.61 -36.51
N LYS A 158 -0.22 -23.94 -35.78
CA LYS A 158 -0.02 -23.55 -34.38
C LYS A 158 -1.30 -23.14 -33.69
N THR A 159 -1.25 -23.15 -32.36
CA THR A 159 -2.26 -22.49 -31.52
C THR A 159 -1.63 -21.31 -30.79
N ARG A 160 -2.23 -20.12 -30.91
CA ARG A 160 -1.81 -18.92 -30.17
C ARG A 160 -2.71 -18.72 -28.97
N VAL A 161 -2.11 -18.71 -27.78
CA VAL A 161 -2.77 -18.29 -26.53
C VAL A 161 -2.30 -16.88 -26.19
N VAL A 162 -3.24 -15.99 -25.89
CA VAL A 162 -2.97 -14.61 -25.48
C VAL A 162 -3.55 -14.41 -24.09
N ILE A 163 -2.71 -13.96 -23.16
CA ILE A 163 -3.04 -13.72 -21.76
C ILE A 163 -3.01 -12.20 -21.57
N ASP A 164 -4.17 -11.60 -21.37
CA ASP A 164 -4.31 -10.16 -21.13
C ASP A 164 -4.20 -9.91 -19.61
N LEU A 165 -3.30 -9.02 -19.20
CA LEU A 165 -3.02 -8.68 -17.79
C LEU A 165 -3.37 -7.23 -17.49
N SER A 166 -3.73 -6.96 -16.23
CA SER A 166 -4.01 -5.59 -15.77
C SER A 166 -2.77 -4.71 -15.78
N GLU A 167 -1.62 -5.28 -15.44
CA GLU A 167 -0.34 -4.59 -15.33
C GLU A 167 0.76 -5.43 -15.96
N LYS A 168 1.83 -4.77 -16.40
CA LYS A 168 3.02 -5.45 -16.92
C LYS A 168 3.74 -6.14 -15.76
N THR A 169 4.14 -7.39 -15.97
CA THR A 169 4.96 -8.15 -15.02
C THR A 169 5.84 -9.17 -15.71
N GLU A 170 6.78 -9.72 -14.95
CA GLU A 170 7.62 -10.84 -15.37
C GLU A 170 6.84 -12.15 -15.37
N PHE A 171 7.24 -13.06 -16.25
CA PHE A 171 6.69 -14.40 -16.29
C PHE A 171 7.79 -15.43 -16.53
N ARG A 172 7.54 -16.66 -16.09
CA ARG A 172 8.36 -17.84 -16.38
C ARG A 172 7.51 -18.88 -17.10
N ALA A 173 8.02 -19.43 -18.19
CA ALA A 173 7.37 -20.53 -18.89
C ALA A 173 8.27 -21.76 -18.87
N ASP A 174 7.68 -22.94 -18.66
CA ASP A 174 8.39 -24.22 -18.70
C ASP A 174 7.42 -25.38 -19.03
N GLU A 175 7.97 -26.55 -19.30
CA GLU A 175 7.24 -27.75 -19.65
C GLU A 175 7.13 -28.71 -18.46
N LEU A 176 6.01 -29.41 -18.38
CA LEU A 176 5.79 -30.55 -17.50
C LEU A 176 5.55 -31.77 -18.36
N ILE A 177 6.26 -32.84 -18.04
CA ILE A 177 6.09 -34.14 -18.68
C ILE A 177 5.16 -34.98 -17.80
N ASN A 178 4.37 -35.85 -18.41
CA ASN A 178 3.45 -36.79 -17.72
C ASN A 178 2.35 -36.11 -16.88
N PRO A 179 1.31 -35.54 -17.51
CA PRO A 179 1.12 -35.37 -18.95
C PRO A 179 1.82 -34.12 -19.48
N ASP A 180 2.10 -34.12 -20.78
CA ASP A 180 2.72 -33.01 -21.50
C ASP A 180 1.87 -31.75 -21.37
N ARG A 181 2.43 -30.73 -20.72
CA ARG A 181 1.81 -29.44 -20.46
C ARG A 181 2.87 -28.35 -20.49
N ILE A 182 2.46 -27.17 -20.93
CA ILE A 182 3.22 -25.94 -20.69
C ILE A 182 2.56 -25.24 -19.50
N PHE A 183 3.35 -24.72 -18.58
CA PHE A 183 2.87 -23.77 -17.59
C PHE A 183 3.53 -22.41 -17.77
N ILE A 184 2.80 -21.37 -17.39
CA ILE A 184 3.28 -19.99 -17.40
C ILE A 184 3.01 -19.42 -16.02
N ASP A 185 4.06 -19.18 -15.25
CA ASP A 185 3.99 -18.47 -13.97
C ASP A 185 4.03 -16.98 -14.21
N ILE A 186 3.00 -16.27 -13.77
CA ILE A 186 2.92 -14.82 -13.82
C ILE A 186 3.31 -14.29 -12.45
N ILE A 187 4.45 -13.61 -12.35
CA ILE A 187 5.07 -13.27 -11.07
C ILE A 187 4.42 -12.02 -10.46
N GLY A 188 4.30 -11.98 -9.14
CA GLY A 188 3.65 -10.92 -8.36
C GLY A 188 2.13 -10.83 -8.59
N SER A 189 1.54 -11.83 -9.24
CA SER A 189 0.16 -11.75 -9.75
C SER A 189 -0.84 -12.48 -8.88
N ILE A 190 -2.07 -11.95 -8.88
CA ILE A 190 -3.21 -12.53 -8.19
C ILE A 190 -4.37 -12.83 -9.12
N ILE A 191 -5.17 -13.82 -8.74
CA ILE A 191 -6.51 -14.01 -9.28
C ILE A 191 -7.50 -13.20 -8.43
N LYS A 192 -8.50 -12.59 -9.06
CA LYS A 192 -9.53 -11.86 -8.31
C LYS A 192 -10.31 -12.85 -7.44
N LEU A 193 -10.67 -12.44 -6.23
CA LEU A 193 -11.34 -13.29 -5.23
C LEU A 193 -12.64 -13.94 -5.74
N GLU A 194 -13.31 -13.32 -6.71
CA GLU A 194 -14.53 -13.85 -7.34
C GLU A 194 -14.23 -14.99 -8.35
N ASP A 195 -13.03 -15.02 -8.92
CA ASP A 195 -12.58 -15.96 -9.93
C ASP A 195 -11.55 -16.93 -9.33
N THR A 196 -11.99 -17.97 -8.63
CA THR A 196 -11.05 -18.94 -8.01
C THR A 196 -10.29 -19.79 -9.02
N SER A 197 -10.80 -19.94 -10.24
CA SER A 197 -10.09 -20.55 -11.37
C SER A 197 -10.76 -20.20 -12.70
N MET A 198 -9.98 -20.11 -13.77
CA MET A 198 -10.44 -19.94 -15.14
C MET A 198 -10.12 -21.20 -15.95
N GLN A 199 -11.08 -21.70 -16.74
CA GLN A 199 -10.86 -22.82 -17.64
C GLN A 199 -11.47 -22.55 -19.02
N ILE A 200 -10.67 -22.74 -20.07
CA ILE A 200 -11.11 -22.62 -21.47
C ILE A 200 -10.81 -23.95 -22.17
N LYS A 201 -11.85 -24.60 -22.70
CA LYS A 201 -11.69 -25.77 -23.57
C LYS A 201 -11.40 -25.30 -25.00
N ILE A 202 -10.34 -25.84 -25.62
CA ILE A 202 -9.93 -25.50 -26.99
C ILE A 202 -10.12 -26.72 -27.89
N ASP A 203 -9.46 -27.84 -27.57
CA ASP A 203 -9.65 -29.15 -28.21
C ASP A 203 -9.39 -29.14 -29.73
N ASP A 204 -8.33 -28.43 -30.15
CA ASP A 204 -7.94 -28.24 -31.55
C ASP A 204 -6.87 -29.22 -32.05
N GLY A 205 -6.59 -30.27 -31.28
CA GLY A 205 -5.56 -31.27 -31.56
C GLY A 205 -4.16 -30.90 -31.06
N VAL A 206 -3.89 -29.63 -30.75
CA VAL A 206 -2.62 -29.17 -30.14
C VAL A 206 -2.83 -28.87 -28.65
N ILE A 207 -3.83 -28.04 -28.32
CA ILE A 207 -4.16 -27.67 -26.95
C ILE A 207 -5.54 -28.23 -26.59
N LYS A 208 -5.58 -29.08 -25.56
CA LYS A 208 -6.85 -29.58 -25.03
C LYS A 208 -7.61 -28.53 -24.23
N THR A 209 -6.91 -27.84 -23.33
CA THR A 209 -7.52 -26.90 -22.38
C THR A 209 -6.46 -25.94 -21.86
N VAL A 210 -6.84 -24.68 -21.65
CA VAL A 210 -6.06 -23.71 -20.87
C VAL A 210 -6.74 -23.52 -19.51
N ARG A 211 -5.95 -23.52 -18.44
CA ARG A 211 -6.40 -23.27 -17.06
C ARG A 211 -5.55 -22.17 -16.46
N ALA A 212 -6.17 -21.35 -15.62
CA ALA A 212 -5.48 -20.40 -14.77
C ALA A 212 -6.01 -20.52 -13.34
N ALA A 213 -5.12 -20.54 -12.36
CA ALA A 213 -5.46 -20.54 -10.94
C ALA A 213 -4.36 -19.86 -10.12
N GLN A 214 -4.70 -19.43 -8.90
CA GLN A 214 -3.70 -18.99 -7.94
C GLN A 214 -2.84 -20.19 -7.52
N PHE A 215 -1.54 -20.15 -7.81
CA PHE A 215 -0.60 -21.20 -7.42
C PHE A 215 -0.07 -20.99 -5.99
N ASN A 216 0.27 -19.74 -5.65
CA ASN A 216 0.61 -19.29 -4.30
C ASN A 216 0.31 -17.78 -4.15
N GLU A 217 0.65 -17.14 -3.04
CA GLU A 217 0.32 -15.72 -2.79
C GLU A 217 0.88 -14.72 -3.82
N GLU A 218 1.92 -15.10 -4.57
CA GLU A 218 2.66 -14.24 -5.51
C GLU A 218 2.61 -14.74 -6.97
N ILE A 219 1.98 -15.90 -7.24
CA ILE A 219 2.02 -16.52 -8.57
C ILE A 219 0.64 -17.00 -8.98
N THR A 220 0.18 -16.52 -10.14
CA THR A 220 -0.90 -17.13 -10.93
C THR A 220 -0.29 -18.01 -12.01
N ARG A 221 -0.84 -19.21 -12.21
CA ARG A 221 -0.40 -20.20 -13.20
C ARG A 221 -1.55 -20.70 -14.06
#